data_AF-A0A662KKD0-F1
#
_entry.id   AF-A0A662KKD0-F1
#
_cell.length_a   1.000
_cell.length_b   1.000
_cell.length_c   1.000
_cell.angle_alpha   90.00
_cell.angle_beta   90.00
_cell.angle_gamma   90.00
#
_symmetry.space_group_name_H-M   'P 1'
#
loop_
_entity.id
_entity.type
_entity.pdbx_description
1 polymer ?
#
loop_
_entity_poly.entity_id
_entity_poly.type
_entity_poly.pdbx_seq_one_letter_code
_entity_poly.pdbx_strand_id
1 'polypeptide(L)'
;MEDKRFIEESFPVKEVSEHSAREKNIRHGHISTLHIWWARRPLASSRATSYAALIPAPKNIEEWEKKRQFIIELCKWENSLNKAIIEKARRDILEANGGKPPRVLDPFAGGGAIPLEALRLGCETYAGEYNPVAVLILKCTLEYPQK
;
A
#
# COMPACT_ATOMS: atom_id res chain seq x y z
N MET A 1 8.66 -10.06 -23.06
CA MET A 1 7.95 -9.73 -21.80
C MET A 1 8.36 -10.78 -20.78
N GLU A 2 9.47 -10.59 -20.07
CA GLU A 2 9.99 -11.59 -19.11
C GLU A 2 9.98 -11.12 -17.65
N ASP A 3 9.68 -9.85 -17.38
CA ASP A 3 9.62 -9.30 -16.01
C ASP A 3 8.18 -8.99 -15.61
N LYS A 4 7.38 -10.03 -15.39
CA LYS A 4 6.01 -9.89 -14.88
C LYS A 4 6.02 -9.58 -13.37
N ARG A 5 5.05 -8.78 -12.93
CA ARG A 5 4.80 -8.48 -11.51
C ARG A 5 3.81 -9.48 -10.92
N PHE A 6 3.84 -9.67 -9.60
CA PHE A 6 2.98 -10.64 -8.92
C PHE A 6 1.50 -10.40 -9.21
N ILE A 7 1.08 -9.13 -9.20
CA ILE A 7 -0.31 -8.74 -9.46
C ILE A 7 -0.84 -9.16 -10.85
N GLU A 8 0.04 -9.39 -11.83
CA GLU A 8 -0.34 -9.81 -13.18
C GLU A 8 -0.67 -11.30 -13.26
N GLU A 9 -0.23 -12.10 -12.29
CA GLU A 9 -0.46 -13.56 -12.26
C GLU A 9 -1.39 -13.99 -11.13
N SER A 10 -1.31 -13.33 -9.97
CA SER A 10 -2.13 -13.70 -8.82
C SER A 10 -2.34 -12.54 -7.85
N PHE A 11 -3.44 -12.63 -7.09
CA PHE A 11 -3.72 -11.70 -6.01
C PHE A 11 -4.71 -12.34 -5.03
N PRO A 12 -4.48 -12.29 -3.70
CA PRO A 12 -5.41 -12.84 -2.70
C PRO A 12 -6.64 -11.92 -2.51
N VAL A 13 -7.50 -11.83 -3.54
CA VAL A 13 -8.64 -10.91 -3.59
C VAL A 13 -9.58 -11.10 -2.40
N LYS A 14 -9.89 -12.35 -2.04
CA LYS A 14 -10.84 -12.67 -0.97
C LYS A 14 -10.36 -12.11 0.38
N GLU A 15 -9.16 -12.48 0.80
CA GLU A 15 -8.59 -12.08 2.09
C GLU A 15 -8.34 -10.57 2.17
N VAL A 16 -7.82 -9.97 1.09
CA VAL A 16 -7.62 -8.51 1.02
C VAL A 16 -8.96 -7.78 1.12
N SER A 17 -10.02 -8.32 0.52
CA SER A 17 -11.37 -7.75 0.61
C SER A 17 -11.95 -7.85 2.02
N GLU A 18 -11.76 -8.97 2.70
CA GLU A 18 -12.18 -9.16 4.10
C GLU A 18 -11.49 -8.14 5.03
N HIS A 19 -10.17 -7.94 4.88
CA HIS A 19 -9.44 -6.91 5.63
C HIS A 19 -9.87 -5.49 5.28
N SER A 20 -10.11 -5.22 4.00
CA SER A 20 -10.62 -3.92 3.52
C SER A 20 -12.03 -3.60 4.03
N ALA A 21 -12.88 -4.60 4.22
CA ALA A 21 -14.20 -4.43 4.81
C ALA A 21 -14.09 -4.16 6.33
N ARG A 22 -13.22 -4.91 7.02
CA ARG A 22 -13.01 -4.78 8.47
C ARG A 22 -12.49 -3.39 8.86
N GLU A 23 -11.56 -2.82 8.09
CA GLU A 23 -10.96 -1.52 8.45
C GLU A 23 -11.95 -0.35 8.45
N LYS A 24 -13.08 -0.44 7.74
CA LYS A 24 -14.12 0.60 7.73
C LYS A 24 -14.72 0.86 9.12
N ASN A 25 -14.63 -0.12 10.02
CA ASN A 25 -15.14 -0.02 11.39
C ASN A 25 -14.09 0.47 12.39
N ILE A 26 -12.87 0.76 11.95
CA ILE A 26 -11.80 1.25 12.82
C ILE A 26 -12.00 2.73 13.08
N ARG A 27 -12.15 3.09 14.35
CA ARG A 27 -12.44 4.47 14.80
C ARG A 27 -11.29 5.15 15.53
N HIS A 28 -10.12 4.51 15.59
CA HIS A 28 -8.94 5.07 16.23
C HIS A 28 -7.68 4.80 15.41
N GLY A 29 -6.81 5.80 15.27
CA GLY A 29 -5.53 5.72 14.55
C GLY A 29 -5.63 5.57 13.02
N HIS A 30 -6.83 5.38 12.47
CA HIS A 30 -7.06 5.28 11.03
C HIS A 30 -7.19 6.67 10.40
N ILE A 31 -6.64 6.88 9.20
CA ILE A 31 -6.65 8.21 8.56
C ILE A 31 -8.05 8.79 8.32
N SER A 32 -9.08 7.95 8.31
CA SER A 32 -10.47 8.40 8.24
C SER A 32 -10.95 9.17 9.45
N THR A 33 -10.27 9.05 10.59
CA THR A 33 -10.59 9.81 11.80
C THR A 33 -9.98 11.21 11.78
N LEU A 34 -9.03 11.50 10.87
CA LEU A 34 -8.53 12.86 10.63
C LEU A 34 -9.57 13.71 9.88
N HIS A 35 -10.13 13.15 8.81
CA HIS A 35 -11.18 13.77 8.01
C HIS A 35 -11.95 12.72 7.22
N ILE A 36 -13.24 12.93 6.95
CA ILE A 36 -14.03 12.01 6.12
C ILE A 36 -13.83 12.37 4.65
N TRP A 37 -13.30 11.44 3.84
CA TRP A 37 -13.20 11.59 2.39
C TRP A 37 -14.15 10.60 1.70
N TRP A 38 -15.00 11.10 0.81
CA TRP A 38 -16.15 10.35 0.28
C TRP A 38 -15.76 9.20 -0.66
N ALA A 39 -14.60 9.29 -1.31
CA ALA A 39 -14.08 8.28 -2.23
C ALA A 39 -12.80 7.58 -1.70
N ARG A 40 -12.70 7.40 -0.38
CA ARG A 40 -11.51 6.78 0.23
C ARG A 40 -11.36 5.31 -0.18
N ARG A 41 -10.21 4.97 -0.75
CA ARG A 41 -9.80 3.57 -0.98
C ARG A 41 -9.36 2.91 0.33
N PRO A 42 -9.65 1.61 0.52
CA PRO A 42 -9.18 0.90 1.69
C PRO A 42 -7.65 0.86 1.77
N LEU A 43 -7.08 1.03 2.97
CA LEU A 43 -5.63 0.97 3.20
C LEU A 43 -5.09 -0.45 2.99
N ALA A 44 -5.81 -1.47 3.45
CA ALA A 44 -5.47 -2.87 3.23
C ALA A 44 -5.28 -3.18 1.74
N SER A 45 -6.26 -2.82 0.90
CA SER A 45 -6.17 -2.98 -0.55
C SER A 45 -5.06 -2.12 -1.14
N SER A 46 -4.92 -0.86 -0.73
CA SER A 46 -3.90 0.05 -1.26
C SER A 46 -2.48 -0.49 -1.01
N ARG A 47 -2.23 -1.03 0.19
CA ARG A 47 -0.96 -1.66 0.56
C ARG A 47 -0.70 -2.94 -0.21
N ALA A 48 -1.68 -3.84 -0.26
CA ALA A 48 -1.55 -5.13 -0.94
C ALA A 48 -1.29 -4.94 -2.44
N THR A 49 -2.06 -4.07 -3.09
CA THR A 49 -1.91 -3.75 -4.52
C THR A 49 -0.57 -3.10 -4.81
N SER A 50 -0.15 -2.11 -4.01
CA SER A 50 1.15 -1.45 -4.18
C SER A 50 2.30 -2.44 -4.05
N TYR A 51 2.28 -3.31 -3.03
CA TYR A 51 3.30 -4.33 -2.85
C TYR A 51 3.30 -5.33 -4.02
N ALA A 52 2.15 -5.92 -4.36
CA ALA A 52 2.03 -6.93 -5.41
C ALA A 52 2.41 -6.40 -6.82
N ALA A 53 2.23 -5.10 -7.07
CA ALA A 53 2.62 -4.45 -8.31
C ALA A 53 4.14 -4.19 -8.41
N LEU A 54 4.85 -4.16 -7.27
CA LEU A 54 6.27 -3.78 -7.21
C LEU A 54 7.21 -4.97 -6.96
N ILE A 55 6.68 -6.18 -6.77
CA ILE A 55 7.46 -7.42 -6.64
C ILE A 55 7.30 -8.32 -7.87
N PRO A 56 8.30 -9.16 -8.19
CA PRO A 56 8.21 -10.06 -9.35
C PRO A 56 7.15 -11.14 -9.15
N ALA A 57 6.66 -11.65 -10.27
CA ALA A 57 5.84 -12.86 -10.33
C ALA A 57 6.56 -14.07 -9.67
N PRO A 58 5.82 -15.02 -9.08
CA PRO A 58 6.43 -16.21 -8.50
C PRO A 58 6.92 -17.17 -9.59
N LYS A 59 8.04 -17.85 -9.35
CA LYS A 59 8.60 -18.81 -10.32
C LYS A 59 8.02 -20.21 -10.17
N ASN A 60 7.49 -20.53 -8.99
CA ASN A 60 6.94 -21.84 -8.66
C ASN A 60 5.81 -21.71 -7.62
N ILE A 61 5.11 -22.83 -7.38
CA ILE A 61 3.95 -22.89 -6.49
C ILE A 61 4.33 -22.56 -5.03
N GLU A 62 5.52 -22.95 -4.59
CA GLU A 62 5.97 -22.67 -3.22
C GLU A 62 6.22 -21.18 -2.99
N GLU A 63 6.88 -20.51 -3.94
CA GLU A 63 7.11 -19.06 -3.92
C GLU A 63 5.78 -18.30 -4.03
N TRP A 64 4.85 -18.82 -4.85
CA TRP A 64 3.50 -18.28 -4.96
C TRP A 64 2.79 -18.29 -3.60
N GLU A 65 2.77 -19.44 -2.91
CA GLU A 65 2.11 -19.56 -1.61
C GLU A 65 2.77 -18.65 -0.57
N LYS A 66 4.11 -18.60 -0.52
CA LYS A 66 4.85 -17.72 0.39
C LYS A 66 4.52 -16.24 0.16
N LYS A 67 4.56 -15.77 -1.10
CA LYS A 67 4.24 -14.37 -1.44
C LYS A 67 2.78 -14.05 -1.16
N ARG A 68 1.86 -14.96 -1.51
CA ARG A 68 0.43 -14.84 -1.23
C ARG A 68 0.14 -14.68 0.26
N GLN A 69 0.69 -15.58 1.10
CA GLN A 69 0.52 -15.51 2.55
C GLN A 69 1.11 -14.23 3.13
N PHE A 70 2.28 -13.80 2.63
CA PHE A 70 2.88 -12.54 3.06
C PHE A 70 2.01 -11.33 2.69
N ILE A 71 1.39 -11.29 1.50
CA ILE A 71 0.46 -10.22 1.12
C ILE A 71 -0.75 -10.16 2.06
N ILE A 72 -1.29 -11.33 2.42
CA ILE A 72 -2.41 -11.44 3.37
C ILE A 72 -2.00 -10.93 4.75
N GLU A 73 -0.80 -11.28 5.21
CA GLU A 73 -0.28 -10.79 6.48
C GLU A 73 -0.02 -9.28 6.45
N LEU A 74 0.59 -8.79 5.37
CA LEU A 74 0.97 -7.40 5.17
C LEU A 74 -0.26 -6.48 5.19
N CYS A 75 -1.41 -6.91 4.63
CA CYS A 75 -2.61 -6.06 4.50
C CYS A 75 -3.43 -5.93 5.79
N LYS A 76 -3.15 -6.73 6.83
CA LYS A 76 -3.79 -6.60 8.15
C LYS A 76 -3.57 -5.21 8.73
N TRP A 77 -4.61 -4.62 9.32
CA TRP A 77 -4.51 -3.29 9.93
C TRP A 77 -3.51 -3.27 11.08
N GLU A 78 -3.53 -4.31 11.91
CA GLU A 78 -2.68 -4.49 13.08
C GLU A 78 -1.18 -4.52 12.70
N ASN A 79 -0.88 -4.92 11.46
CA ASN A 79 0.49 -4.99 10.94
C ASN A 79 0.96 -3.71 10.24
N SER A 80 0.10 -2.69 10.13
CA SER A 80 0.43 -1.43 9.45
C SER A 80 1.62 -0.68 10.05
N LEU A 81 1.93 -0.90 11.33
CA LEU A 81 3.07 -0.32 12.04
C LEU A 81 4.08 -1.37 12.52
N ASN A 82 3.90 -2.63 12.13
CA ASN A 82 4.84 -3.69 12.49
C ASN A 82 6.14 -3.52 11.70
N LYS A 83 7.19 -3.02 12.38
CA LYS A 83 8.49 -2.73 11.76
C LYS A 83 9.08 -3.93 11.02
N ALA A 84 8.97 -5.14 11.57
CA ALA A 84 9.56 -6.33 10.93
C ALA A 84 8.89 -6.63 9.58
N ILE A 85 7.56 -6.55 9.52
CA ILE A 85 6.78 -6.80 8.30
C ILE A 85 7.03 -5.70 7.26
N ILE A 86 6.99 -4.43 7.69
CA ILE A 86 7.19 -3.29 6.78
C ILE A 86 8.61 -3.26 6.23
N GLU A 87 9.64 -3.50 7.05
CA GLU A 87 11.03 -3.53 6.58
C GLU A 87 11.32 -4.72 5.66
N LYS A 88 10.66 -5.87 5.89
CA LYS A 88 10.70 -6.97 4.92
C LYS A 88 10.08 -6.54 3.59
N ALA A 89 8.90 -5.94 3.60
CA ALA A 89 8.23 -5.49 2.38
C ALA A 89 9.06 -4.43 1.61
N ARG A 90 9.68 -3.49 2.33
CA ARG A 90 10.62 -2.50 1.77
C ARG A 90 11.81 -3.14 1.10
N ARG A 91 12.42 -4.15 1.75
CA ARG A 91 13.56 -4.89 1.20
C ARG A 91 13.18 -5.66 -0.06
N ASP A 92 12.06 -6.38 -0.01
CA ASP A 92 11.55 -7.17 -1.14
C ASP A 92 11.30 -6.26 -2.37
N ILE A 93 10.71 -5.07 -2.15
CA ILE A 93 10.51 -4.05 -3.19
C ILE A 93 11.86 -3.48 -3.69
N LEU A 94 12.77 -3.12 -2.79
CA LEU A 94 14.03 -2.49 -3.15
C LEU A 94 14.89 -3.44 -4.00
N GLU A 95 14.97 -4.72 -3.61
CA GLU A 95 15.69 -5.77 -4.35
C GLU A 95 15.07 -6.00 -5.73
N ALA A 96 13.74 -6.09 -5.80
CA ALA A 96 13.00 -6.26 -7.06
C ALA A 96 13.20 -5.11 -8.05
N ASN A 97 13.54 -3.91 -7.58
CA ASN A 97 13.64 -2.70 -8.38
C ASN A 97 15.09 -2.16 -8.48
N GLY A 98 16.07 -3.07 -8.43
CA GLY A 98 17.47 -2.76 -8.72
C GLY A 98 18.14 -1.88 -7.67
N GLY A 99 17.73 -2.00 -6.41
CA GLY A 99 18.30 -1.25 -5.30
C GLY A 99 17.85 0.20 -5.23
N LYS A 100 16.86 0.61 -6.04
CA LYS A 100 16.33 1.98 -6.07
C LYS A 100 14.87 1.98 -5.62
N PRO A 101 14.47 2.88 -4.71
CA PRO A 101 13.07 3.08 -4.37
C PRO A 101 12.23 3.36 -5.63
N PRO A 102 11.19 2.58 -5.92
CA PRO A 102 10.30 2.87 -7.05
C PRO A 102 9.62 4.22 -6.88
N ARG A 103 9.44 4.93 -8.00
CA ARG A 103 8.67 6.17 -8.04
C ARG A 103 7.20 5.85 -8.26
N VAL A 104 6.34 6.25 -7.33
CA VAL A 104 4.90 6.01 -7.40
C VAL A 104 4.20 7.36 -7.50
N LEU A 105 3.43 7.56 -8.58
CA LEU A 105 2.59 8.73 -8.77
C LEU A 105 1.11 8.34 -8.64
N ASP A 106 0.41 8.96 -7.71
CA ASP A 106 -1.05 8.97 -7.67
C ASP A 106 -1.55 10.36 -8.09
N PRO A 107 -2.00 10.54 -9.35
CA PRO A 107 -2.47 11.84 -9.84
C PRO A 107 -3.87 12.22 -9.34
N PHE A 108 -4.59 11.31 -8.67
CA PHE A 108 -5.95 11.50 -8.17
C PHE A 108 -6.06 11.00 -6.72
N ALA A 109 -5.14 11.48 -5.88
CA ALA A 109 -4.89 10.88 -4.58
C ALA A 109 -6.05 11.05 -3.58
N GLY A 110 -6.89 12.08 -3.75
CA GLY A 110 -8.03 12.36 -2.88
C GLY A 110 -7.65 12.29 -1.39
N GLY A 111 -8.21 11.32 -0.68
CA GLY A 111 -7.97 11.11 0.75
C GLY A 111 -6.61 10.50 1.12
N GLY A 112 -5.73 10.19 0.16
CA GLY A 112 -4.34 9.84 0.40
C GLY A 112 -4.02 8.37 0.70
N ALA A 113 -4.94 7.44 0.46
CA ALA A 113 -4.76 6.03 0.82
C ALA A 113 -3.61 5.34 0.08
N ILE A 114 -3.57 5.43 -1.25
CA ILE A 114 -2.51 4.84 -2.09
C ILE A 114 -1.15 5.46 -1.77
N PRO A 115 -0.98 6.81 -1.80
CA PRO A 115 0.33 7.38 -1.54
C PRO A 115 0.80 7.15 -0.10
N LEU A 116 -0.09 7.06 0.89
CA LEU A 116 0.29 6.71 2.26
C LEU A 116 0.92 5.32 2.34
N GLU A 117 0.28 4.33 1.71
CA GLU A 117 0.77 2.96 1.74
C GLU A 117 2.02 2.78 0.87
N ALA A 118 2.12 3.46 -0.28
CA ALA A 118 3.33 3.46 -1.10
C ALA A 118 4.53 4.06 -0.34
N LEU A 119 4.33 5.19 0.35
CA LEU A 119 5.33 5.80 1.21
C LEU A 119 5.72 4.87 2.37
N ARG A 120 4.75 4.21 3.00
CA ARG A 120 5.00 3.22 4.05
C ARG A 120 5.86 2.06 3.53
N LEU A 121 5.65 1.61 2.30
CA LEU A 121 6.44 0.59 1.61
C LEU A 121 7.81 1.08 1.11
N GLY A 122 8.20 2.31 1.43
CA GLY A 122 9.53 2.85 1.10
C GLY A 122 9.66 3.36 -0.33
N CYS A 123 8.54 3.61 -1.02
CA CYS A 123 8.55 4.17 -2.36
C CYS A 123 8.77 5.69 -2.34
N GLU A 124 9.41 6.21 -3.38
CA GLU A 124 9.45 7.64 -3.66
C GLU A 124 8.07 8.07 -4.20
N THR A 125 7.25 8.62 -3.31
CA THR A 125 5.82 8.79 -3.57
C THR A 125 5.46 10.24 -3.90
N TYR A 126 4.68 10.41 -4.97
CA TYR A 126 4.12 11.66 -5.43
C TYR A 126 2.59 11.57 -5.44
N ALA A 127 1.93 12.58 -4.88
CA ALA A 127 0.47 12.67 -4.84
C ALA A 127 0.01 13.99 -5.47
N GLY A 128 -0.90 13.91 -6.43
CA GLY A 128 -1.53 15.05 -7.10
C GLY A 128 -3.03 15.11 -6.80
N GLU A 129 -3.56 16.33 -6.67
CA GLU A 129 -4.99 16.57 -6.53
C GLU A 129 -5.31 18.03 -6.85
N TYR A 130 -6.46 18.27 -7.49
CA TYR A 130 -6.96 19.60 -7.79
C TYR A 130 -7.75 20.20 -6.62
N ASN A 131 -8.49 19.36 -5.89
CA ASN A 131 -9.32 19.82 -4.79
C ASN A 131 -8.45 20.32 -3.61
N PRO A 132 -8.55 21.60 -3.19
CA PRO A 132 -7.71 22.17 -2.14
C PRO A 132 -7.92 21.51 -0.78
N VAL A 133 -9.10 20.97 -0.49
CA VAL A 133 -9.39 20.23 0.75
C VAL A 133 -8.59 18.93 0.77
N ALA A 134 -8.55 18.19 -0.35
CA ALA A 134 -7.74 16.99 -0.43
C ALA A 134 -6.24 17.28 -0.41
N VAL A 135 -5.77 18.36 -1.04
CA VAL A 135 -4.38 18.80 -0.91
C VAL A 135 -4.00 19.02 0.56
N LEU A 136 -4.86 19.67 1.35
CA LEU A 136 -4.63 19.83 2.79
C LEU A 136 -4.58 18.49 3.53
N ILE A 137 -5.51 17.58 3.24
CA ILE A 137 -5.54 16.22 3.83
C ILE A 137 -4.25 15.46 3.50
N LEU A 138 -3.81 15.52 2.24
CA LEU A 138 -2.57 14.89 1.78
C LEU A 138 -1.36 15.45 2.52
N LYS A 139 -1.26 16.77 2.68
CA LYS A 139 -0.17 17.39 3.46
C LYS A 139 -0.16 16.93 4.91
N CYS A 140 -1.32 16.93 5.57
CA CYS A 140 -1.46 16.44 6.95
C CYS A 140 -1.18 14.94 7.10
N THR A 141 -1.37 14.15 6.04
CA THR A 141 -1.21 12.68 6.09
C THR A 141 0.20 12.25 5.70
N LEU A 142 0.80 12.91 4.70
CA LEU A 142 2.02 12.47 4.03
C LEU A 142 3.22 13.35 4.36
N GLU A 143 3.04 14.66 4.53
CA GLU A 143 4.17 15.61 4.62
C GLU A 143 4.44 16.04 6.06
N TYR A 144 3.42 16.53 6.76
CA TYR A 144 3.59 17.13 8.09
C TYR A 144 4.04 16.14 9.16
N PRO A 145 3.56 14.88 9.22
CA PRO A 145 4.01 13.93 10.23
C PRO A 145 5.47 13.49 10.08
N GLN A 146 6.12 13.82 8.95
CA GLN A 146 7.54 13.50 8.72
C GLN A 146 8.49 14.61 9.18
N LYS A 147 7.97 15.82 9.49
CA LYS A 147 8.75 16.96 9.97
C LYS A 147 8.75 16.99 11.50
#